data_AF-Q94IN4-F1
#
_entry.id   AF-Q94IN4-F1
#
_cell.length_a   1.000
_cell.length_b   1.000
_cell.length_c   1.000
_cell.angle_alpha   90.00
_cell.angle_beta   90.00
_cell.angle_gamma   90.00
#
_symmetry.space_group_name_H-M   'P 1'
#
loop_
_entity.id
_entity.type
_entity.pdbx_description
1 polymer ?
#
loop_
_entity_poly.entity_id
_entity_poly.type
_entity_poly.pdbx_seq_one_letter_code
_entity_poly.pdbx_strand_id
1 'polypeptide(L)'
;NNFTDVSFKPDNPGALPVFLLVDRGGCYFTNKAWNAQNAGVAAILVTHETDDLITMDMPEHDPNATYLQNLTLSSVFITHSLGVSLKKKIYEKPNPILVTLDWTEALPHPDERVEYEFWTNTNDECGLKCDNQLNFVKTFKKVAQHLNKMGHAIHTPHYIFWYCPEEYTSSDKCKSQCINHGRYCAPDPEEVLVRVYWEEVVVQNLIQACFYKVANESGKPWLWWDYVTDFSTRCQMKEHKYDQECAHEVIKSFGVDTKKIDECVGDTTADTENAVLKAEQHAQV
;
A
#
# COMPACT_ATOMS: atom_id res chain seq x y z
N ASN A 1 -0.94 16.01 -19.57
CA ASN A 1 0.25 16.34 -20.38
C ASN A 1 0.67 15.12 -21.17
N ASN A 2 0.33 15.07 -22.45
CA ASN A 2 0.74 14.02 -23.36
C ASN A 2 2.03 14.48 -24.06
N PHE A 3 3.11 13.71 -24.01
CA PHE A 3 4.42 14.07 -24.58
C PHE A 3 4.53 13.68 -26.07
N THR A 4 3.45 13.82 -26.85
CA THR A 4 3.35 13.27 -28.21
C THR A 4 4.37 13.81 -29.19
N ASP A 5 4.94 14.99 -28.93
CA ASP A 5 5.86 15.67 -29.85
C ASP A 5 7.33 15.65 -29.39
N VAL A 6 7.65 14.94 -28.29
CA VAL A 6 9.00 14.93 -27.71
C VAL A 6 9.45 13.49 -27.41
N SER A 7 10.53 13.06 -28.06
CA SER A 7 11.22 11.81 -27.77
C SER A 7 12.54 12.10 -27.05
N PHE A 8 12.74 11.43 -25.92
CA PHE A 8 13.98 11.45 -25.12
C PHE A 8 14.78 10.15 -25.28
N LYS A 9 14.38 9.29 -26.22
CA LYS A 9 15.16 8.09 -26.56
C LYS A 9 16.54 8.54 -27.06
N PRO A 10 17.63 7.98 -26.53
CA PRO A 10 18.97 8.37 -26.96
C PRO A 10 19.18 7.98 -28.43
N ASP A 11 19.53 8.96 -29.25
CA ASP A 11 19.82 8.75 -30.68
C ASP A 11 21.15 8.03 -30.93
N ASN A 12 22.05 8.03 -29.93
CA ASN A 12 23.39 7.46 -30.03
C ASN A 12 23.67 6.43 -28.92
N PRO A 13 24.30 5.27 -29.22
CA PRO A 13 24.77 4.33 -28.21
C PRO A 13 25.79 5.01 -27.28
N GLY A 14 25.49 5.08 -25.98
CA GLY A 14 26.35 5.68 -24.95
C GLY A 14 25.91 7.08 -24.47
N ALA A 15 24.82 7.64 -24.98
CA ALA A 15 24.22 8.83 -24.39
C ALA A 15 23.68 8.51 -22.98
N LEU A 16 23.85 9.46 -22.06
CA LEU A 16 23.34 9.31 -20.70
C LEU A 16 21.80 9.27 -20.71
N PRO A 17 21.17 8.38 -19.92
CA PRO A 17 19.73 8.33 -19.81
C PRO A 17 19.16 9.65 -19.29
N VAL A 18 18.04 10.10 -19.85
CA VAL A 18 17.40 11.37 -19.46
C VAL A 18 16.43 11.13 -18.31
N PHE A 19 16.55 11.92 -17.25
CA PHE A 19 15.57 11.99 -16.17
C PHE A 19 14.69 13.22 -16.33
N LEU A 20 13.38 13.05 -16.16
CA LEU A 20 12.42 14.14 -16.32
C LEU A 20 11.96 14.67 -14.96
N LEU A 21 12.16 15.97 -14.74
CA LEU A 21 11.63 16.69 -13.59
C LEU A 21 10.21 17.16 -13.89
N VAL A 22 9.23 16.72 -13.08
CA VAL A 22 7.81 17.04 -13.29
C VAL A 22 7.17 17.57 -12.01
N ASP A 23 6.29 18.55 -12.17
CA ASP A 23 5.47 19.06 -11.07
C ASP A 23 4.32 18.11 -10.71
N ARG A 24 3.98 18.05 -9.43
CA ARG A 24 2.71 17.46 -8.95
C ARG A 24 1.51 18.23 -9.52
N GLY A 25 0.38 17.55 -9.65
CA GLY A 25 -0.88 18.14 -10.11
C GLY A 25 -1.22 17.84 -11.58
N GLY A 26 -2.46 18.14 -11.97
CA GLY A 26 -3.00 17.97 -13.32
C GLY A 26 -3.36 16.54 -13.75
N CYS A 27 -2.69 15.51 -13.22
CA CYS A 27 -3.05 14.10 -13.40
C CYS A 27 -2.35 13.20 -12.36
N TYR A 28 -2.79 11.95 -12.26
CA TYR A 28 -2.21 10.94 -11.36
C TYR A 28 -0.74 10.61 -11.66
N PHE A 29 -0.02 10.12 -10.65
CA PHE A 29 1.41 9.79 -10.74
C PHE A 29 1.70 8.72 -11.79
N THR A 30 0.90 7.67 -11.81
CA THR A 30 1.03 6.57 -12.77
C THR A 30 0.86 7.04 -14.21
N ASN A 31 -0.05 7.99 -14.45
CA ASN A 31 -0.22 8.62 -15.76
C ASN A 31 1.00 9.46 -16.18
N LYS A 32 1.61 10.19 -15.24
CA LYS A 32 2.86 10.92 -15.50
C LYS A 32 3.98 9.94 -15.87
N ALA A 33 4.14 8.88 -15.10
CA ALA A 33 5.15 7.85 -15.35
C ALA A 33 4.92 7.14 -16.69
N TRP A 34 3.68 6.78 -17.02
CA TRP A 34 3.34 6.14 -18.30
C TRP A 34 3.66 7.03 -19.50
N ASN A 35 3.23 8.30 -19.44
CA ASN A 35 3.50 9.26 -20.52
C ASN A 35 5.00 9.51 -20.68
N ALA A 36 5.74 9.59 -19.57
CA ALA A 36 7.18 9.75 -19.56
C ALA A 36 7.91 8.52 -20.14
N GLN A 37 7.48 7.31 -19.77
CA GLN A 37 8.00 6.07 -20.34
C GLN A 37 7.82 6.02 -21.86
N ASN A 38 6.64 6.38 -22.35
CA ASN A 38 6.36 6.42 -23.79
C ASN A 38 7.22 7.46 -24.52
N ALA A 39 7.58 8.55 -23.85
CA ALA A 39 8.53 9.54 -24.35
C ALA A 39 9.99 9.05 -24.32
N GLY A 40 10.28 7.90 -23.71
CA GLY A 40 11.63 7.30 -23.70
C GLY A 40 12.57 7.85 -22.64
N VAL A 41 12.05 8.46 -21.57
CA VAL A 41 12.89 8.83 -20.42
C VAL A 41 13.22 7.60 -19.57
N ALA A 42 14.28 7.70 -18.77
CA ALA A 42 14.74 6.58 -17.94
C ALA A 42 14.24 6.63 -16.50
N ALA A 43 13.94 7.83 -15.99
CA ALA A 43 13.27 8.00 -14.71
C ALA A 43 12.50 9.34 -14.66
N ILE A 44 11.56 9.45 -13.72
CA ILE A 44 10.91 10.72 -13.38
C ILE A 44 11.19 11.13 -11.94
N LEU A 45 11.43 12.42 -11.75
CA LEU A 45 11.50 13.08 -10.46
C LEU A 45 10.24 13.94 -10.31
N VAL A 46 9.34 13.56 -9.41
CA VAL A 46 8.08 14.27 -9.17
C VAL A 46 8.27 15.20 -7.99
N THR A 47 8.13 16.51 -8.20
CA THR A 47 8.27 17.51 -7.14
C THR A 47 6.97 17.68 -6.38
N HIS A 48 7.05 17.57 -5.05
CA HIS A 48 5.92 17.86 -4.18
C HIS A 48 5.63 19.38 -4.08
N GLU A 49 4.46 19.71 -3.53
CA GLU A 49 4.05 21.10 -3.25
C GLU A 49 4.59 21.59 -1.91
N THR A 50 4.78 20.68 -0.94
CA THR A 50 5.45 20.93 0.34
C THR A 50 6.78 20.17 0.42
N ASP A 51 7.52 20.31 1.51
CA ASP A 51 8.73 19.51 1.75
C ASP A 51 8.44 18.15 2.39
N ASP A 52 7.18 17.85 2.70
CA ASP A 52 6.75 16.57 3.22
C ASP A 52 6.69 15.54 2.08
N LEU A 53 7.19 14.34 2.31
CA LEU A 53 7.10 13.26 1.33
C LEU A 53 5.83 12.46 1.59
N ILE A 54 5.06 12.21 0.54
CA ILE A 54 3.87 11.37 0.60
C ILE A 54 4.06 10.13 -0.26
N THR A 55 3.38 9.04 0.10
CA THR A 55 3.32 7.84 -0.73
C THR A 55 2.56 8.14 -2.01
N MET A 56 3.10 7.71 -3.15
CA MET A 56 2.44 7.85 -4.44
C MET A 56 1.22 6.94 -4.50
N ASP A 57 0.02 7.53 -4.44
CA ASP A 57 -1.21 6.77 -4.58
C ASP A 57 -1.56 6.49 -6.05
N MET A 58 -2.15 5.33 -6.29
CA MET A 58 -2.71 4.95 -7.58
C MET A 58 -4.13 5.51 -7.69
N PRO A 59 -4.57 5.97 -8.87
CA PRO A 59 -5.95 6.42 -9.05
C PRO A 59 -6.95 5.35 -8.60
N GLU A 60 -7.90 5.74 -7.75
CA GLU A 60 -8.96 4.85 -7.22
C GLU A 60 -9.79 4.21 -8.34
N HIS A 61 -10.06 4.95 -9.43
CA HIS A 61 -10.84 4.51 -10.58
C HIS A 61 -10.13 4.76 -11.91
N ASP A 62 -9.34 3.79 -12.39
CA ASP A 62 -9.06 3.69 -13.81
C ASP A 62 -9.34 2.24 -14.27
N PRO A 63 -10.56 1.95 -14.76
CA PRO A 63 -10.92 0.62 -15.26
C PRO A 63 -10.10 0.19 -16.49
N ASN A 64 -9.30 1.10 -17.08
CA ASN A 64 -8.39 0.83 -18.20
C ASN A 64 -6.90 0.87 -17.81
N ALA A 65 -6.58 0.72 -16.52
CA ALA A 65 -5.21 0.75 -16.00
C ALA A 65 -4.32 -0.44 -16.40
N THR A 66 -4.58 -1.09 -17.54
CA THR A 66 -3.72 -2.15 -18.11
C THR A 66 -2.29 -1.66 -18.35
N TYR A 67 -2.12 -0.36 -18.58
CA TYR A 67 -0.79 0.25 -18.73
C TYR A 67 0.09 0.13 -17.48
N LEU A 68 -0.49 0.00 -16.28
CA LEU A 68 0.26 -0.17 -15.03
C LEU A 68 1.11 -1.44 -15.05
N GLN A 69 0.62 -2.52 -15.65
CA GLN A 69 1.37 -3.78 -15.78
C GLN A 69 2.61 -3.64 -16.67
N ASN A 70 2.61 -2.65 -17.57
CA ASN A 70 3.70 -2.36 -18.50
C ASN A 70 4.56 -1.18 -18.03
N LEU A 71 4.31 -0.62 -16.86
CA LEU A 71 5.08 0.48 -16.31
C LEU A 71 6.36 -0.08 -15.66
N THR A 72 7.50 0.26 -16.25
CA THR A 72 8.85 -0.17 -15.82
C THR A 72 9.75 1.00 -15.43
N LEU A 73 9.32 2.22 -15.72
CA LEU A 73 10.02 3.46 -15.42
C LEU A 73 10.18 3.65 -13.91
N SER A 74 11.39 3.98 -13.47
CA SER A 74 11.62 4.40 -12.09
C SER A 74 11.03 5.79 -11.84
N SER A 75 10.20 5.92 -10.80
CA SER A 75 9.61 7.18 -10.38
C SER A 75 9.99 7.50 -8.94
N VAL A 76 10.46 8.72 -8.70
CA VAL A 76 10.90 9.17 -7.38
C VAL A 76 10.16 10.44 -6.99
N PHE A 77 9.66 10.48 -5.75
CA PHE A 77 9.11 11.68 -5.17
C PHE A 77 10.23 12.49 -4.52
N ILE A 78 10.30 13.79 -4.80
CA ILE A 78 11.31 14.68 -4.23
C ILE A 78 10.67 15.89 -3.56
N THR A 79 11.36 16.41 -2.55
CA THR A 79 10.90 17.58 -1.79
C THR A 79 10.76 18.81 -2.68
N HIS A 80 9.85 19.71 -2.32
CA HIS A 80 9.66 20.96 -3.05
C HIS A 80 10.96 21.78 -3.15
N SER A 81 11.71 21.89 -2.05
CA SER A 81 13.00 22.58 -1.97
C SER A 81 14.05 22.02 -2.94
N LEU A 82 14.15 20.69 -3.08
CA LEU A 82 15.04 20.05 -4.05
C LEU A 82 14.56 20.33 -5.48
N GLY A 83 13.25 20.21 -5.72
CA GLY A 83 12.62 20.52 -7.01
C GLY A 83 12.92 21.93 -7.50
N VAL A 84 12.70 22.94 -6.65
CA VAL A 84 12.99 24.36 -6.94
C VAL A 84 14.48 24.56 -7.21
N SER A 85 15.34 23.94 -6.40
CA SER A 85 16.80 24.03 -6.56
C SER A 85 17.28 23.45 -7.88
N LEU A 86 16.72 22.30 -8.31
CA LEU A 86 17.02 21.68 -9.59
C LEU A 86 16.55 22.57 -10.75
N LYS A 87 15.30 23.06 -10.72
CA LYS A 87 14.78 23.97 -11.76
C LYS A 87 15.65 25.20 -11.91
N LYS A 88 15.99 25.86 -10.81
CA LYS A 88 16.86 27.04 -10.82
C LYS A 88 18.20 26.74 -11.47
N LYS A 89 18.85 25.64 -11.10
CA LYS A 89 20.14 25.23 -11.70
C LYS A 89 20.02 24.91 -13.20
N ILE A 90 18.91 24.31 -13.64
CA ILE A 90 18.64 24.02 -15.07
C ILE A 90 18.51 25.32 -15.86
N TYR A 91 17.81 26.33 -15.33
CA TYR A 91 17.65 27.62 -16.01
C TYR A 91 18.92 28.47 -16.01
N GLU A 92 19.74 28.38 -14.97
CA GLU A 92 20.93 29.23 -14.79
C GLU A 92 22.18 28.73 -15.52
N LYS A 93 22.29 27.43 -15.84
CA LYS A 93 23.50 26.86 -16.43
C LYS A 93 23.21 26.04 -17.70
N PRO A 94 24.05 26.17 -18.75
CA PRO A 94 23.94 25.35 -19.96
C PRO A 94 24.46 23.91 -19.80
N ASN A 95 25.04 23.57 -18.64
CA ASN A 95 25.62 22.25 -18.40
C ASN A 95 24.57 21.27 -17.82
N PRO A 96 24.58 20.00 -18.25
CA PRO A 96 23.66 19.00 -17.74
C PRO A 96 23.87 18.77 -16.24
N ILE A 97 22.77 18.57 -15.51
CA ILE A 97 22.81 18.13 -14.11
C ILE A 97 22.84 16.61 -14.10
N LEU A 98 23.89 16.04 -13.50
CA LEU A 98 23.97 14.61 -13.26
C LEU A 98 23.18 14.26 -12.00
N VAL A 99 22.23 13.34 -12.13
CA VAL A 99 21.44 12.79 -11.03
C VAL A 99 21.70 11.29 -10.99
N THR A 100 22.00 10.76 -9.81
CA THR A 100 22.12 9.32 -9.57
C THR A 100 20.98 8.90 -8.65
N LEU A 101 20.24 7.87 -9.04
CA LEU A 101 19.30 7.20 -8.16
C LEU A 101 20.00 5.96 -7.63
N ASP A 102 20.29 5.97 -6.34
CA ASP A 102 20.93 4.86 -5.65
C ASP A 102 19.94 4.21 -4.68
N TRP A 103 19.65 2.94 -4.94
CA TRP A 103 18.76 2.12 -4.12
C TRP A 103 19.55 1.14 -3.24
N THR A 104 20.88 1.09 -3.37
CA THR A 104 21.72 0.13 -2.64
C THR A 104 21.79 0.43 -1.15
N GLU A 105 21.72 1.71 -0.76
CA GLU A 105 21.64 2.15 0.64
C GLU A 105 20.20 2.41 1.14
N ALA A 106 19.18 2.12 0.32
CA ALA A 106 17.78 2.43 0.68
C ALA A 106 17.20 1.52 1.79
N LEU A 107 17.94 0.48 2.19
CA LEU A 107 17.56 -0.41 3.27
C LEU A 107 18.48 -0.17 4.47
N PRO A 108 18.09 0.63 5.46
CA PRO A 108 18.85 0.73 6.70
C PRO A 108 18.92 -0.66 7.34
N HIS A 109 20.12 -1.23 7.41
CA HIS A 109 20.39 -2.54 8.00
C HIS A 109 21.46 -2.42 9.10
N PRO A 110 21.18 -1.69 10.21
CA PRO A 110 22.17 -1.46 11.27
C PRO A 110 22.73 -2.76 11.88
N ASP A 111 22.04 -3.87 11.71
CA ASP A 111 22.35 -5.22 12.20
C ASP A 111 22.33 -6.30 11.09
N GLU A 112 22.65 -5.94 9.82
CA GLU A 112 22.62 -6.86 8.66
C GLU A 112 21.24 -7.49 8.37
N ARG A 113 20.18 -6.94 8.97
CA ARG A 113 18.80 -7.36 8.80
C ARG A 113 17.99 -6.25 8.15
N VAL A 114 17.16 -6.64 7.18
CA VAL A 114 16.24 -5.72 6.49
C VAL A 114 14.93 -5.67 7.24
N GLU A 115 14.57 -4.49 7.75
CA GLU A 115 13.26 -4.22 8.33
C GLU A 115 12.39 -3.54 7.27
N TYR A 116 11.23 -4.13 6.98
CA TYR A 116 10.31 -3.59 5.98
C TYR A 116 8.86 -3.59 6.46
N GLU A 117 8.15 -2.55 6.07
CA GLU A 117 6.71 -2.44 6.29
C GLU A 117 5.96 -2.98 5.07
N PHE A 118 4.90 -3.75 5.32
CA PHE A 118 4.05 -4.29 4.27
C PHE A 118 2.63 -3.75 4.40
N TRP A 119 2.36 -2.68 3.67
CA TRP A 119 1.07 -2.01 3.59
C TRP A 119 0.10 -2.81 2.70
N THR A 120 -1.02 -3.24 3.27
CA THR A 120 -1.95 -4.19 2.64
C THR A 120 -3.41 -3.95 3.10
N ASN A 121 -4.34 -4.65 2.47
CA ASN A 121 -5.77 -4.67 2.78
C ASN A 121 -6.34 -6.08 2.53
N THR A 122 -7.34 -6.52 3.29
CA THR A 122 -7.99 -7.83 3.12
C THR A 122 -9.04 -7.89 2.02
N ASN A 123 -9.45 -6.75 1.47
CA ASN A 123 -10.42 -6.69 0.36
C ASN A 123 -9.96 -7.56 -0.82
N ASP A 124 -10.83 -8.45 -1.32
CA ASP A 124 -10.59 -9.26 -2.53
C ASP A 124 -11.54 -8.89 -3.70
N GLU A 125 -12.42 -7.91 -3.51
CA GLU A 125 -13.39 -7.38 -4.49
C GLU A 125 -13.02 -5.95 -4.94
N CYS A 126 -11.88 -5.80 -5.64
CA CYS A 126 -11.49 -4.53 -6.27
C CYS A 126 -10.81 -4.69 -7.64
N GLY A 127 -11.12 -5.79 -8.34
CA GLY A 127 -10.57 -6.12 -9.65
C GLY A 127 -9.07 -6.38 -9.64
N LEU A 128 -8.38 -5.95 -10.70
CA LEU A 128 -6.95 -6.25 -10.92
C LEU A 128 -6.02 -5.82 -9.77
N LYS A 129 -6.40 -4.79 -8.99
CA LYS A 129 -5.60 -4.34 -7.84
C LYS A 129 -5.57 -5.43 -6.75
N CYS A 130 -6.74 -5.90 -6.36
CA CYS A 130 -6.90 -6.98 -5.38
C CYS A 130 -6.26 -8.27 -5.90
N ASP A 131 -6.49 -8.63 -7.17
CA ASP A 131 -5.89 -9.84 -7.75
C ASP A 131 -4.35 -9.81 -7.68
N ASN A 132 -3.73 -8.67 -8.02
CA ASN A 132 -2.28 -8.50 -7.94
C ASN A 132 -1.75 -8.60 -6.51
N GLN A 133 -2.47 -8.00 -5.55
CA GLN A 133 -2.09 -8.04 -4.14
C GLN A 133 -2.18 -9.45 -3.56
N LEU A 134 -3.26 -10.17 -3.84
CA LEU A 134 -3.44 -11.57 -3.43
C LEU A 134 -2.38 -12.47 -4.07
N ASN A 135 -2.04 -12.23 -5.34
CA ASN A 135 -0.98 -12.95 -6.02
C ASN A 135 0.40 -12.65 -5.43
N PHE A 136 0.69 -11.40 -5.07
CA PHE A 136 1.94 -11.03 -4.39
C PHE A 136 2.08 -11.79 -3.06
N VAL A 137 1.05 -11.76 -2.21
CA VAL A 137 1.08 -12.48 -0.92
C VAL A 137 1.35 -13.97 -1.12
N LYS A 138 0.65 -14.60 -2.07
CA LYS A 138 0.82 -16.03 -2.40
C LYS A 138 2.22 -16.37 -2.90
N THR A 139 2.77 -15.56 -3.81
CA THR A 139 4.06 -15.83 -4.46
C THR A 139 5.24 -15.47 -3.57
N PHE A 140 5.13 -14.39 -2.78
CA PHE A 140 6.19 -13.91 -1.91
C PHE A 140 6.28 -14.66 -0.58
N LYS A 141 5.18 -15.26 -0.11
CA LYS A 141 5.10 -16.05 1.15
C LYS A 141 6.36 -16.87 1.44
N LYS A 142 6.77 -17.76 0.53
CA LYS A 142 7.90 -18.67 0.78
C LYS A 142 9.22 -17.92 0.99
N VAL A 143 9.44 -16.86 0.20
CA VAL A 143 10.62 -16.02 0.29
C VAL A 143 10.62 -15.25 1.61
N ALA A 144 9.51 -14.59 1.94
CA ALA A 144 9.36 -13.83 3.18
C ALA A 144 9.58 -14.72 4.42
N GLN A 145 8.96 -15.90 4.44
CA GLN A 145 9.14 -16.87 5.54
C GLN A 145 10.58 -17.34 5.67
N HIS A 146 11.27 -17.58 4.55
CA HIS A 146 12.66 -18.03 4.55
C HIS A 146 13.60 -16.95 5.08
N LEU A 147 13.49 -15.72 4.56
CA LEU A 147 14.28 -14.57 5.01
C LEU A 147 14.05 -14.28 6.49
N ASN A 148 12.81 -14.37 6.95
CA ASN A 148 12.48 -14.13 8.35
C ASN A 148 13.01 -15.22 9.30
N LYS A 149 12.86 -16.50 8.93
CA LYS A 149 13.40 -17.62 9.73
C LYS A 149 14.93 -17.63 9.80
N MET A 150 15.62 -17.12 8.77
CA MET A 150 17.08 -16.97 8.76
C MET A 150 17.57 -15.69 9.46
N GLY A 151 16.65 -14.83 9.91
CA GLY A 151 17.00 -13.58 10.58
C GLY A 151 17.49 -12.47 9.63
N HIS A 152 17.35 -12.65 8.31
CA HIS A 152 17.76 -11.64 7.32
C HIS A 152 16.72 -10.55 7.09
N ALA A 153 15.44 -10.82 7.41
CA ALA A 153 14.41 -9.80 7.26
C ALA A 153 13.29 -9.89 8.31
N ILE A 154 12.77 -8.73 8.72
CA ILE A 154 11.55 -8.62 9.53
C ILE A 154 10.55 -7.80 8.76
N HIS A 155 9.31 -8.30 8.75
CA HIS A 155 8.19 -7.64 8.11
C HIS A 155 7.23 -7.15 9.18
N THR A 156 6.68 -5.96 9.02
CA THR A 156 5.56 -5.47 9.82
C THR A 156 4.38 -5.19 8.88
N PRO A 157 3.31 -6.00 8.89
CA PRO A 157 2.14 -5.72 8.08
C PRO A 157 1.38 -4.52 8.65
N HIS A 158 0.94 -3.64 7.76
CA HIS A 158 0.16 -2.45 8.08
C HIS A 158 -1.12 -2.43 7.25
N TYR A 159 -2.17 -1.85 7.81
CA TYR A 159 -3.48 -1.78 7.19
C TYR A 159 -3.95 -0.34 7.09
N ILE A 160 -4.41 0.04 5.89
CA ILE A 160 -4.89 1.40 5.62
C ILE A 160 -6.36 1.51 6.01
N PHE A 161 -6.70 2.59 6.73
CA PHE A 161 -8.06 2.89 7.15
C PHE A 161 -8.36 4.36 6.95
N TRP A 162 -9.64 4.62 6.79
CA TRP A 162 -10.20 5.96 6.70
C TRP A 162 -11.04 6.25 7.93
N TYR A 163 -11.53 7.46 8.04
CA TYR A 163 -12.47 7.85 9.08
C TYR A 163 -13.68 8.52 8.45
N CYS A 164 -14.79 8.39 9.14
CA CYS A 164 -16.03 9.06 8.82
C CYS A 164 -16.10 10.34 9.67
N PRO A 165 -16.26 11.53 9.06
CA PRO A 165 -16.39 12.77 9.83
C PRO A 165 -17.58 12.70 10.79
N GLU A 166 -17.46 13.34 11.96
CA GLU A 166 -18.42 13.23 13.05
C GLU A 166 -19.85 13.58 12.60
N GLU A 167 -20.00 14.56 11.71
CA GLU A 167 -21.27 15.03 11.17
C GLU A 167 -22.02 13.95 10.36
N TYR A 168 -21.30 12.94 9.83
CA TYR A 168 -21.84 11.90 8.97
C TYR A 168 -21.92 10.53 9.64
N THR A 169 -21.55 10.42 10.92
CA THR A 169 -21.61 9.18 11.72
C THR A 169 -22.97 8.47 11.70
N SER A 170 -24.05 9.24 11.60
CA SER A 170 -25.41 8.71 11.56
C SER A 170 -25.87 8.23 10.18
N SER A 171 -25.11 8.53 9.11
CA SER A 171 -25.44 8.17 7.73
C SER A 171 -25.33 6.67 7.48
N ASP A 172 -26.16 6.15 6.57
CA ASP A 172 -26.11 4.73 6.19
C ASP A 172 -24.77 4.34 5.54
N LYS A 173 -24.13 5.28 4.82
CA LYS A 173 -22.79 5.08 4.24
C LYS A 173 -21.75 4.86 5.33
N CYS A 174 -21.76 5.70 6.38
CA CYS A 174 -20.83 5.56 7.48
C CYS A 174 -21.05 4.25 8.26
N LYS A 175 -22.31 3.94 8.58
CA LYS A 175 -22.66 2.71 9.31
C LYS A 175 -22.31 1.43 8.56
N SER A 176 -22.37 1.43 7.23
CA SER A 176 -22.04 0.25 6.43
C SER A 176 -20.55 0.06 6.13
N GLN A 177 -19.74 1.11 6.34
CA GLN A 177 -18.33 1.13 5.96
C GLN A 177 -17.37 1.16 7.15
N CYS A 178 -17.88 1.35 8.37
CA CYS A 178 -17.06 1.70 9.52
C CYS A 178 -17.43 0.91 10.77
N ILE A 179 -16.41 0.68 11.60
CA ILE A 179 -16.56 0.18 12.97
C ILE A 179 -16.22 1.28 13.99
N ASN A 180 -16.47 1.00 15.27
CA ASN A 180 -16.25 1.93 16.38
C ASN A 180 -16.83 3.32 16.11
N HIS A 181 -18.09 3.37 15.65
CA HIS A 181 -18.85 4.60 15.41
C HIS A 181 -18.19 5.57 14.39
N GLY A 182 -17.62 5.03 13.30
CA GLY A 182 -17.07 5.87 12.23
C GLY A 182 -15.59 6.21 12.40
N ARG A 183 -14.94 5.74 13.48
CA ARG A 183 -13.52 6.00 13.74
C ARG A 183 -12.59 5.29 12.76
N TYR A 184 -13.01 4.12 12.28
CA TYR A 184 -12.21 3.28 11.39
C TYR A 184 -13.09 2.73 10.28
N CYS A 185 -12.74 3.04 9.04
CA CYS A 185 -13.56 2.78 7.87
C CYS A 185 -12.75 2.19 6.71
N ALA A 186 -13.43 1.43 5.86
CA ALA A 186 -12.93 1.05 4.54
C ALA A 186 -13.91 1.60 3.48
N PRO A 187 -13.49 2.53 2.61
CA PRO A 187 -14.36 3.14 1.62
C PRO A 187 -14.73 2.10 0.55
N ASP A 188 -16.00 2.11 0.17
CA ASP A 188 -16.50 1.37 -0.98
C ASP A 188 -15.91 1.93 -2.29
N PRO A 189 -15.08 1.16 -3.02
CA PRO A 189 -14.49 1.56 -4.27
C PRO A 189 -15.47 1.51 -5.45
N GLU A 190 -16.72 1.06 -5.32
CA GLU A 190 -17.72 1.13 -6.40
C GLU A 190 -18.83 2.17 -6.12
N GLU A 191 -18.88 2.73 -4.90
CA GLU A 191 -19.99 3.58 -4.40
C GLU A 191 -21.39 2.95 -4.55
N VAL A 192 -21.46 1.64 -4.73
CA VAL A 192 -22.70 0.89 -4.82
C VAL A 192 -23.04 0.39 -3.43
N LEU A 193 -23.97 1.08 -2.76
CA LEU A 193 -24.53 0.77 -1.42
C LEU A 193 -25.03 -0.68 -1.21
N VAL A 194 -24.98 -1.53 -2.24
CA VAL A 194 -25.64 -2.83 -2.31
C VAL A 194 -24.72 -3.98 -1.84
N ARG A 195 -23.46 -3.75 -1.45
CA ARG A 195 -22.58 -4.79 -0.89
C ARG A 195 -22.19 -4.51 0.56
N VAL A 196 -22.76 -5.29 1.46
CA VAL A 196 -22.66 -5.19 2.94
C VAL A 196 -21.35 -5.80 3.45
N TYR A 197 -20.18 -5.33 3.00
CA TYR A 197 -18.90 -5.94 3.42
C TYR A 197 -17.82 -4.94 3.83
N TRP A 198 -18.06 -3.65 3.73
CA TRP A 198 -17.01 -2.66 3.95
C TRP A 198 -16.63 -2.54 5.44
N GLU A 199 -17.61 -2.58 6.35
CA GLU A 199 -17.32 -2.75 7.79
C GLU A 199 -16.55 -4.04 8.08
N GLU A 200 -16.90 -5.16 7.42
CA GLU A 200 -16.20 -6.44 7.55
C GLU A 200 -14.76 -6.34 7.06
N VAL A 201 -14.46 -5.54 6.02
CA VAL A 201 -13.06 -5.30 5.61
C VAL A 201 -12.25 -4.70 6.76
N VAL A 202 -12.83 -3.77 7.53
CA VAL A 202 -12.15 -3.20 8.69
C VAL A 202 -11.93 -4.26 9.78
N VAL A 203 -12.94 -5.10 10.05
CA VAL A 203 -12.84 -6.21 11.01
C VAL A 203 -11.78 -7.22 10.60
N GLN A 204 -11.74 -7.65 9.34
CA GLN A 204 -10.75 -8.62 8.86
C GLN A 204 -9.34 -8.03 8.85
N ASN A 205 -9.16 -6.77 8.47
CA ASN A 205 -7.87 -6.08 8.62
C ASN A 205 -7.41 -6.08 10.09
N LEU A 206 -8.31 -5.76 11.03
CA LEU A 206 -8.02 -5.81 12.47
C LEU A 206 -7.64 -7.21 12.95
N ILE A 207 -8.37 -8.26 12.53
CA ILE A 207 -8.06 -9.64 12.86
C ILE A 207 -6.66 -10.01 12.34
N GLN A 208 -6.30 -9.64 11.11
CA GLN A 208 -4.97 -9.93 10.57
C GLN A 208 -3.85 -9.16 11.28
N ALA A 209 -4.07 -7.91 11.66
CA ALA A 209 -3.14 -7.14 12.49
C ALA A 209 -2.94 -7.80 13.87
N CYS A 210 -4.03 -8.23 14.51
CA CYS A 210 -4.00 -8.96 15.78
C CYS A 210 -3.34 -10.34 15.66
N PHE A 211 -3.56 -11.04 14.56
CA PHE A 211 -2.86 -12.29 14.27
C PHE A 211 -1.36 -12.07 14.18
N TYR A 212 -0.91 -11.04 13.46
CA TYR A 212 0.50 -10.69 13.40
C TYR A 212 1.05 -10.39 14.79
N LYS A 213 0.36 -9.56 15.59
CA LYS A 213 0.78 -9.23 16.96
C LYS A 213 0.98 -10.48 17.82
N VAL A 214 -0.02 -11.37 17.88
CA VAL A 214 0.05 -12.61 18.66
C VAL A 214 1.13 -13.56 18.14
N ALA A 215 1.26 -13.68 16.81
CA ALA A 215 2.30 -14.51 16.19
C ALA A 215 3.70 -13.96 16.49
N ASN A 216 3.88 -12.65 16.44
CA ASN A 216 5.14 -11.97 16.74
C ASN A 216 5.54 -12.12 18.22
N GLU A 217 4.60 -11.92 19.14
CA GLU A 217 4.81 -12.16 20.59
C GLU A 217 5.19 -13.62 20.90
N SER A 218 4.74 -14.56 20.07
CA SER A 218 5.12 -15.99 20.16
C SER A 218 6.47 -16.33 19.52
N GLY A 219 7.17 -15.34 18.94
CA GLY A 219 8.44 -15.51 18.22
C GLY A 219 8.29 -16.17 16.85
N LYS A 220 7.09 -16.14 16.26
CA LYS A 220 6.78 -16.77 14.97
C LYS A 220 6.03 -15.81 14.02
N PRO A 221 6.53 -14.58 13.76
CA PRO A 221 5.85 -13.60 12.91
C PRO A 221 5.59 -14.13 11.49
N TRP A 222 6.41 -15.05 10.98
CA TRP A 222 6.23 -15.69 9.67
C TRP A 222 4.91 -16.48 9.52
N LEU A 223 4.22 -16.81 10.61
CA LEU A 223 2.89 -17.44 10.57
C LEU A 223 1.84 -16.51 9.96
N TRP A 224 2.04 -15.20 10.03
CA TRP A 224 1.12 -14.24 9.41
C TRP A 224 1.00 -14.51 7.89
N TRP A 225 2.13 -14.77 7.20
CA TRP A 225 2.12 -15.15 5.78
C TRP A 225 1.33 -16.44 5.50
N ASP A 226 1.34 -17.39 6.43
CA ASP A 226 0.51 -18.59 6.31
C ASP A 226 -0.98 -18.24 6.43
N TYR A 227 -1.33 -17.47 7.46
CA TYR A 227 -2.69 -17.05 7.72
C TYR A 227 -3.31 -16.25 6.57
N VAL A 228 -2.66 -15.18 6.11
CA VAL A 228 -3.24 -14.30 5.08
C VAL A 228 -3.36 -15.01 3.72
N THR A 229 -2.48 -15.96 3.44
CA THR A 229 -2.54 -16.78 2.21
C THR A 229 -3.69 -17.78 2.25
N ASP A 230 -3.93 -18.43 3.40
CA ASP A 230 -5.04 -19.37 3.54
C ASP A 230 -6.38 -18.64 3.66
N PHE A 231 -6.42 -17.51 4.37
CA PHE A 231 -7.59 -16.64 4.48
C PHE A 231 -8.06 -16.18 3.10
N SER A 232 -7.17 -15.60 2.29
CA SER A 232 -7.49 -15.17 0.91
C SER A 232 -7.93 -16.30 -0.03
N THR A 233 -7.75 -17.56 0.37
CA THR A 233 -8.18 -18.71 -0.42
C THR A 233 -9.51 -19.26 0.08
N ARG A 234 -9.75 -19.26 1.39
CA ARG A 234 -10.90 -19.92 2.03
C ARG A 234 -12.06 -18.98 2.37
N CYS A 235 -11.76 -17.72 2.68
CA CYS A 235 -12.71 -16.72 3.18
C CYS A 235 -12.95 -15.64 2.13
N GLN A 236 -13.44 -16.04 0.95
CA GLN A 236 -13.63 -15.12 -0.18
C GLN A 236 -14.95 -14.36 -0.08
N MET A 237 -14.94 -13.06 -0.44
CA MET A 237 -16.18 -12.26 -0.49
C MET A 237 -17.15 -12.79 -1.54
N LYS A 238 -16.65 -13.26 -2.69
CA LYS A 238 -17.45 -13.89 -3.76
C LYS A 238 -18.24 -15.11 -3.30
N GLU A 239 -17.74 -15.84 -2.31
CA GLU A 239 -18.37 -17.02 -1.75
C GLU A 239 -19.24 -16.71 -0.52
N HIS A 240 -19.36 -15.44 -0.13
CA HIS A 240 -20.03 -15.00 1.09
C HIS A 240 -19.47 -15.66 2.37
N LYS A 241 -18.16 -15.95 2.39
CA LYS A 241 -17.42 -16.52 3.54
C LYS A 241 -16.46 -15.52 4.18
N TYR A 242 -16.66 -14.25 3.89
CA TYR A 242 -15.81 -13.17 4.38
C TYR A 242 -16.39 -12.66 5.71
N ASP A 243 -16.16 -13.45 6.76
CA ASP A 243 -16.67 -13.21 8.10
C ASP A 243 -15.70 -13.69 9.19
N GLN A 244 -15.99 -13.34 10.44
CA GLN A 244 -15.18 -13.72 11.59
C GLN A 244 -15.14 -15.24 11.83
N GLU A 245 -16.20 -15.98 11.47
CA GLU A 245 -16.25 -17.44 11.65
C GLU A 245 -15.21 -18.13 10.76
N CYS A 246 -15.19 -17.79 9.47
CA CYS A 246 -14.19 -18.29 8.54
C CYS A 246 -12.78 -17.91 8.98
N ALA A 247 -12.57 -16.64 9.38
CA ALA A 247 -11.29 -16.20 9.91
C ALA A 247 -10.82 -17.07 11.08
N HIS A 248 -11.69 -17.36 12.05
CA HIS A 248 -11.39 -18.19 13.21
C HIS A 248 -11.07 -19.63 12.84
N GLU A 249 -11.74 -20.22 11.85
CA GLU A 249 -11.40 -21.57 11.36
C GLU A 249 -9.98 -21.61 10.77
N VAL A 250 -9.61 -20.60 9.99
CA VAL A 250 -8.26 -20.49 9.44
C VAL A 250 -7.23 -20.32 10.56
N ILE A 251 -7.47 -19.44 11.53
CA ILE A 251 -6.59 -19.22 12.69
C ILE A 251 -6.36 -20.52 13.48
N LYS A 252 -7.43 -21.26 13.77
CA LYS A 252 -7.36 -22.56 14.47
C LYS A 252 -6.51 -23.57 13.72
N SER A 253 -6.55 -23.56 12.38
CA SER A 253 -5.75 -24.48 11.56
C SER A 253 -4.23 -24.29 11.72
N PHE A 254 -3.80 -23.11 12.19
CA PHE A 254 -2.39 -22.81 12.50
C PHE A 254 -2.03 -22.97 13.98
N GLY A 255 -2.97 -23.43 14.82
CA GLY A 255 -2.75 -23.66 16.25
C GLY A 255 -2.57 -22.38 17.06
N VAL A 256 -3.05 -21.24 16.55
CA VAL A 256 -3.06 -19.97 17.28
C VAL A 256 -4.35 -19.88 18.10
N ASP A 257 -4.24 -19.40 19.34
CA ASP A 257 -5.37 -19.27 20.26
C ASP A 257 -6.29 -18.13 19.81
N THR A 258 -7.49 -18.47 19.34
CA THR A 258 -8.47 -17.47 18.90
C THR A 258 -8.87 -16.52 20.03
N LYS A 259 -8.81 -16.94 21.30
CA LYS A 259 -9.14 -16.05 22.43
C LYS A 259 -8.17 -14.88 22.53
N LYS A 260 -6.87 -15.11 22.28
CA LYS A 260 -5.88 -14.03 22.25
C LYS A 260 -6.11 -13.06 21.09
N ILE A 261 -6.64 -13.58 19.98
CA ILE A 261 -7.03 -12.76 18.83
C ILE A 261 -8.25 -11.91 19.21
N ASP A 262 -9.29 -12.52 19.77
CA ASP A 262 -10.50 -11.84 20.23
C ASP A 262 -10.20 -10.75 21.28
N GLU A 263 -9.32 -11.05 22.24
CA GLU A 263 -8.84 -10.08 23.24
C GLU A 263 -8.10 -8.90 22.61
N CYS A 264 -7.34 -9.15 21.54
CA CYS A 264 -6.65 -8.10 20.80
C CYS A 264 -7.61 -7.26 19.95
N VAL A 265 -8.59 -7.90 19.30
CA VAL A 265 -9.61 -7.27 18.46
C VAL A 265 -10.50 -6.36 19.32
N GLY A 266 -10.93 -6.84 20.49
CA GLY A 266 -11.79 -6.09 21.40
C GLY A 266 -13.21 -5.88 20.85
N ASP A 267 -13.91 -4.89 21.39
CA ASP A 267 -15.27 -4.55 20.96
C ASP A 267 -15.21 -3.59 19.76
N THR A 268 -15.57 -4.10 18.58
CA THR A 268 -15.63 -3.34 17.33
C THR A 268 -16.88 -2.46 17.23
N THR A 269 -17.87 -2.65 18.10
CA THR A 269 -19.14 -1.91 18.10
C THR A 269 -19.12 -0.74 19.07
N ALA A 270 -18.28 -0.76 20.10
CA ALA A 270 -18.19 0.31 21.07
C ALA A 270 -17.65 1.63 20.47
N ASP A 271 -18.23 2.77 20.85
CA ASP A 271 -17.69 4.10 20.56
C ASP A 271 -16.47 4.41 21.43
N THR A 272 -15.39 3.67 21.19
CA THR A 272 -14.11 3.79 21.90
C THR A 272 -12.96 3.60 20.92
N GLU A 273 -11.78 4.11 21.27
CA GLU A 273 -10.59 3.88 20.46
C GLU A 273 -10.17 2.41 20.53
N ASN A 274 -9.86 1.84 19.37
CA ASN A 274 -9.23 0.53 19.26
C ASN A 274 -7.70 0.72 19.23
N ALA A 275 -6.99 0.14 20.19
CA ALA A 275 -5.54 0.37 20.33
C ALA A 275 -4.73 -0.06 19.10
N VAL A 276 -5.14 -1.15 18.43
CA VAL A 276 -4.46 -1.65 17.22
C VAL A 276 -4.70 -0.69 16.06
N LEU A 277 -5.97 -0.38 15.78
CA LEU A 277 -6.30 0.52 14.66
C LEU A 277 -5.81 1.95 14.90
N LYS A 278 -5.71 2.40 16.16
CA LYS A 278 -5.10 3.69 16.50
C LYS A 278 -3.61 3.71 16.17
N ALA A 279 -2.89 2.61 16.43
CA ALA A 279 -1.49 2.48 16.05
C ALA A 279 -1.33 2.49 14.51
N GLU A 280 -2.22 1.83 13.78
CA GLU A 280 -2.24 1.87 12.32
C GLU A 280 -2.49 3.30 11.80
N GLN A 281 -3.44 4.04 12.37
CA GLN A 281 -3.67 5.44 12.02
C GLN A 281 -2.43 6.31 12.27
N HIS A 282 -1.68 6.08 13.34
CA HIS A 282 -0.43 6.82 13.58
C HIS A 282 0.68 6.43 12.60
N ALA A 283 0.75 5.16 12.17
CA ALA A 283 1.73 4.72 11.19
C ALA A 283 1.45 5.27 9.78
N GLN A 284 0.20 5.59 9.46
CA GLN A 284 -0.22 6.12 8.16
C GLN A 284 0.20 7.58 7.90
N VAL A 285 0.68 8.30 8.93
CA VAL A 285 0.94 9.76 8.90
C VAL A 285 2.42 10.08 8.86
#